data_AF-A0A6I9PMD2-F1
#
_entry.id   AF-A0A6I9PMD2-F1
#
_cell.length_a   1.000
_cell.length_b   1.000
_cell.length_c   1.000
_cell.angle_alpha   90.00
_cell.angle_beta   90.00
_cell.angle_gamma   90.00
#
_symmetry.space_group_name_H-M   'P 1'
#
loop_
_entity.id
_entity.type
_entity.pdbx_description
1 polymer ?
#
loop_
_entity_poly.entity_id
_entity_poly.type
_entity_poly.pdbx_seq_one_letter_code
_entity_poly.pdbx_strand_id
1 'polypeptide(L)'
;EDELEISPYDDTMMDSHMASLVAASSYMQLDGENQCLKAAQDCGLYEKCGALRSEYVLACTKRVSMTSRCNQHKCHRALRRFLERVPEEYSLGVLFCPCTNTLCGERRRKTIVPSCSYQDPEGVQPNCLHQQSFCRRDDLCRSDTAQIDVYG
;
A
#
# COMPACT_ATOMS: atom_id res chain seq x y z
N GLU A 1 4.40 -38.68 15.06
CA GLU A 1 2.98 -38.32 15.01
C GLU A 1 2.96 -36.82 15.17
N ASP A 2 2.93 -36.10 14.05
CA ASP A 2 2.84 -34.64 14.01
C ASP A 2 1.65 -34.31 13.13
N GLU A 3 0.60 -33.81 13.78
CA GLU A 3 -0.70 -33.52 13.21
C GLU A 3 -0.60 -32.34 12.22
N LEU A 4 -0.94 -32.60 10.96
CA LEU A 4 -1.18 -31.57 9.96
C LEU A 4 -2.51 -30.88 10.29
N GLU A 5 -2.44 -29.70 10.88
CA GLU A 5 -3.62 -28.87 11.14
C GLU A 5 -4.06 -28.21 9.81
N ILE A 6 -5.09 -28.80 9.20
CA ILE A 6 -5.69 -28.33 7.96
C ILE A 6 -6.56 -27.10 8.28
N SER A 7 -6.25 -25.96 7.67
CA SER A 7 -7.02 -24.72 7.86
C SER A 7 -8.37 -24.80 7.11
N PRO A 8 -9.52 -24.44 7.73
CA PRO A 8 -10.85 -24.69 7.15
C PRO A 8 -11.32 -23.67 6.09
N TYR A 9 -10.45 -22.79 5.59
CA TYR A 9 -10.82 -21.77 4.61
C TYR A 9 -9.84 -21.79 3.43
N ASP A 10 -9.88 -22.87 2.67
CA ASP A 10 -9.33 -22.95 1.32
C ASP A 10 -10.42 -22.50 0.35
N ASP A 11 -10.42 -21.21 -0.03
CA ASP A 11 -11.27 -20.70 -1.11
C ASP A 11 -10.37 -20.21 -2.25
N THR A 12 -10.14 -21.14 -3.18
CA THR A 12 -9.34 -21.08 -4.41
C THR A 12 -9.71 -19.96 -5.41
N MET A 13 -10.50 -18.95 -5.02
CA MET A 13 -10.94 -17.87 -5.90
C MET A 13 -9.98 -16.66 -6.00
N MET A 14 -8.94 -16.59 -5.16
CA MET A 14 -8.02 -15.45 -5.14
C MET A 14 -6.92 -15.48 -6.22
N ASP A 15 -6.66 -16.57 -6.94
CA ASP A 15 -5.55 -16.55 -7.92
C ASP A 15 -5.95 -15.84 -9.24
N SER A 16 -7.24 -15.91 -9.62
CA SER A 16 -7.74 -15.35 -10.88
C SER A 16 -7.90 -13.82 -10.88
N HIS A 17 -8.11 -13.19 -9.71
CA HIS A 17 -8.33 -11.74 -9.64
C HIS A 17 -7.04 -10.95 -9.88
N MET A 18 -5.91 -11.40 -9.31
CA MET A 18 -4.60 -10.77 -9.53
C MET A 18 -4.16 -10.87 -10.99
N ALA A 19 -4.32 -12.05 -11.61
CA ALA A 19 -4.03 -12.25 -13.02
C ALA A 19 -4.90 -11.36 -13.92
N SER A 20 -6.18 -11.18 -13.57
CA SER A 20 -7.11 -10.31 -14.31
C SER A 20 -6.74 -8.84 -14.20
N LEU A 21 -6.27 -8.37 -13.04
CA LEU A 21 -5.79 -7.00 -12.84
C LEU A 21 -4.50 -6.73 -13.62
N VAL A 22 -3.58 -7.69 -13.67
CA VAL A 22 -2.33 -7.58 -14.44
C VAL A 22 -2.63 -7.56 -15.94
N ALA A 23 -3.43 -8.50 -16.44
CA ALA A 23 -3.87 -8.51 -17.83
C ALA A 23 -4.65 -7.24 -18.18
N ALA A 24 -5.44 -6.72 -17.23
CA ALA A 24 -6.17 -5.49 -17.41
C ALA A 24 -5.25 -4.26 -17.58
N SER A 25 -4.18 -4.25 -16.79
CA SER A 25 -3.16 -3.21 -16.86
C SER A 25 -2.35 -3.27 -18.17
N SER A 26 -2.18 -4.47 -18.76
CA SER A 26 -1.45 -4.67 -20.01
C SER A 26 -2.23 -4.19 -21.24
N TYR A 27 -3.55 -4.36 -21.30
CA TYR A 27 -4.34 -3.87 -22.44
C TYR A 27 -4.48 -2.34 -22.46
N MET A 28 -4.34 -1.69 -21.31
CA MET A 28 -4.39 -0.22 -21.17
C MET A 28 -3.06 0.49 -21.50
N GLN A 29 -2.04 -0.22 -21.99
CA GLN A 29 -0.71 0.36 -22.31
C GLN A 29 -0.65 1.12 -23.65
N LEU A 30 -1.78 1.32 -24.33
CA LEU A 30 -1.81 1.84 -25.70
C LEU A 30 -1.82 3.37 -25.84
N ASP A 31 -2.09 4.11 -24.76
CA ASP A 31 -2.02 5.58 -24.80
C ASP A 31 -0.80 6.06 -24.03
N GLY A 32 -0.05 7.02 -24.57
CA GLY A 32 1.15 7.61 -23.95
C GLY A 32 0.90 8.38 -22.65
N GLU A 33 -0.20 8.10 -21.97
CA GLU A 33 -0.61 8.65 -20.69
C GLU A 33 0.06 7.92 -19.51
N ASN A 34 0.14 8.63 -18.39
CA ASN A 34 0.76 8.13 -17.17
C ASN A 34 -0.29 7.33 -16.37
N GLN A 35 -0.14 6.01 -16.29
CA GLN A 35 -1.21 5.18 -15.73
C GLN A 35 -1.41 5.39 -14.23
N CYS A 36 -0.37 5.83 -13.51
CA CYS A 36 -0.52 6.29 -12.13
C CYS A 36 -1.27 7.62 -12.02
N LEU A 37 -1.17 8.50 -13.02
CA LEU A 37 -1.98 9.72 -13.07
C LEU A 37 -3.45 9.37 -13.31
N LYS A 38 -3.72 8.47 -14.26
CA LYS A 38 -5.07 8.01 -14.56
C LYS A 38 -5.72 7.34 -13.34
N ALA A 39 -5.05 6.38 -12.71
CA ALA A 39 -5.54 5.76 -11.48
C ALA A 39 -5.80 6.78 -10.35
N ALA A 40 -4.92 7.79 -10.23
CA ALA A 40 -5.10 8.86 -9.25
C ALA A 40 -6.30 9.78 -9.57
N GLN A 41 -6.65 9.97 -10.84
CA GLN A 41 -7.85 10.70 -11.26
C GLN A 41 -9.10 9.87 -10.97
N ASP A 42 -9.10 8.60 -11.32
CA ASP A 42 -10.24 7.70 -11.13
C ASP A 42 -10.57 7.54 -9.63
N CYS A 43 -9.55 7.39 -8.78
CA CYS A 43 -9.72 7.46 -7.32
C CYS A 43 -10.29 8.81 -6.85
N GLY A 44 -9.94 9.92 -7.51
CA GLY A 44 -10.47 11.25 -7.18
C GLY A 44 -11.95 11.43 -7.56
N LEU A 45 -12.41 10.74 -8.62
CA LEU A 45 -13.81 10.74 -9.04
C LEU A 45 -14.68 9.89 -8.11
N TYR A 46 -14.12 8.84 -7.51
CA TYR A 46 -14.80 8.05 -6.50
C TYR A 46 -14.72 8.71 -5.12
N GLU A 47 -15.85 9.27 -4.65
CA GLU A 47 -15.94 10.11 -3.45
C GLU A 47 -15.21 9.52 -2.23
N LYS A 48 -15.39 8.22 -1.97
CA LYS A 48 -14.76 7.54 -0.82
C LYS A 48 -13.24 7.41 -0.97
N CYS A 49 -12.72 7.13 -2.18
CA CYS A 49 -11.27 7.08 -2.41
C CYS A 49 -10.66 8.47 -2.33
N GLY A 50 -11.30 9.49 -2.94
CA GLY A 50 -10.85 10.88 -2.84
C GLY A 50 -10.82 11.40 -1.39
N ALA A 51 -11.84 11.09 -0.60
CA ALA A 51 -11.92 11.47 0.81
C ALA A 51 -10.84 10.80 1.67
N LEU A 52 -10.73 9.46 1.61
CA LEU A 52 -9.72 8.72 2.38
C LEU A 52 -8.30 9.03 1.91
N ARG A 53 -8.11 9.31 0.60
CA ARG A 53 -6.84 9.76 0.06
C ARG A 53 -6.39 11.09 0.66
N SER A 54 -7.31 12.05 0.71
CA SER A 54 -7.05 13.35 1.32
C SER A 54 -6.78 13.21 2.83
N GLU A 55 -7.52 12.33 3.52
CA GLU A 55 -7.32 12.05 4.94
C GLU A 55 -5.90 11.55 5.25
N TYR A 56 -5.42 10.52 4.55
CA TYR A 56 -4.08 10.00 4.81
C TYR A 56 -2.99 10.99 4.40
N VAL A 57 -3.15 11.71 3.29
CA VAL A 57 -2.18 12.72 2.86
C VAL A 57 -2.05 13.82 3.91
N LEU A 58 -3.16 14.29 4.45
CA LEU A 58 -3.15 15.28 5.54
C LEU A 58 -2.51 14.70 6.81
N ALA A 59 -2.82 13.46 7.18
CA ALA A 59 -2.23 12.81 8.36
C ALA A 59 -0.71 12.66 8.24
N CYS A 60 -0.20 12.33 7.05
CA CYS A 60 1.22 12.12 6.77
C CYS A 60 2.00 13.43 6.55
N THR A 61 1.36 14.50 6.09
CA THR A 61 2.03 15.80 5.83
C THR A 61 1.91 16.79 6.98
N LYS A 62 0.92 16.61 7.89
CA LYS A 62 0.74 17.47 9.06
C LYS A 62 1.93 17.34 10.01
N ARG A 63 2.67 18.45 10.18
CA ARG A 63 3.79 18.55 11.11
C ARG A 63 3.27 18.64 12.54
N VAL A 64 3.92 17.94 13.47
CA VAL A 64 3.62 18.05 14.90
C VAL A 64 4.27 19.34 15.41
N SER A 65 3.45 20.27 15.92
CA SER A 65 3.93 21.55 16.45
C SER A 65 5.09 21.31 17.42
N MET A 66 6.24 21.95 17.15
CA MET A 66 7.56 21.83 17.83
C MET A 66 8.57 20.81 17.26
N THR A 67 8.23 19.97 16.28
CA THR A 67 9.22 19.15 15.57
C THR A 67 9.04 19.27 14.06
N SER A 68 10.10 19.17 13.28
CA SER A 68 10.02 19.06 11.81
C SER A 68 9.45 17.71 11.34
N ARG A 69 8.95 16.88 12.27
CA ARG A 69 8.54 15.49 12.06
C ARG A 69 7.03 15.37 11.87
N CYS A 70 6.64 14.41 11.05
CA CYS A 70 5.25 13.99 10.90
C CYS A 70 4.85 13.00 12.02
N ASN A 71 3.55 12.82 12.25
CA ASN A 71 3.08 11.77 13.16
C ASN A 71 2.93 10.45 12.41
N GLN A 72 3.99 9.64 12.39
CA GLN A 72 4.03 8.37 11.64
C GLN A 72 2.93 7.41 12.06
N HIS A 73 2.59 7.32 13.35
CA HIS A 73 1.50 6.47 13.84
C HIS A 73 0.14 6.87 13.24
N LYS A 74 -0.18 8.17 13.19
CA LYS A 74 -1.41 8.66 12.56
C LYS A 74 -1.40 8.45 11.04
N CYS A 75 -0.25 8.65 10.40
CA CYS A 75 -0.07 8.37 8.98
C CYS A 75 -0.34 6.90 8.64
N HIS A 76 0.30 5.95 9.35
CA HIS A 76 0.09 4.52 9.15
C HIS A 76 -1.34 4.08 9.44
N ARG A 77 -1.99 4.63 10.47
CA ARG A 77 -3.41 4.37 10.75
C ARG A 77 -4.31 4.81 9.60
N ALA A 78 -4.09 6.01 9.06
CA ALA A 78 -4.88 6.53 7.95
C ALA A 78 -4.61 5.76 6.64
N LEU A 79 -3.36 5.36 6.39
CA LEU A 79 -2.99 4.52 5.24
C LEU A 79 -3.64 3.14 5.30
N ARG A 80 -3.61 2.46 6.46
CA ARG A 80 -4.32 1.17 6.64
C ARG A 80 -5.81 1.32 6.37
N ARG A 81 -6.43 2.35 6.96
CA ARG A 81 -7.84 2.67 6.72
C ARG A 81 -8.16 2.92 5.24
N PHE A 82 -7.25 3.52 4.48
CA PHE A 82 -7.40 3.70 3.04
C PHE A 82 -7.45 2.35 2.32
N LEU A 83 -6.50 1.45 2.60
CA LEU A 83 -6.43 0.13 1.97
C LEU A 83 -7.60 -0.79 2.35
N GLU A 84 -8.04 -0.74 3.61
CA GLU A 84 -9.16 -1.56 4.11
C GLU A 84 -10.52 -1.10 3.58
N ARG A 85 -10.70 0.22 3.34
CA ARG A 85 -12.03 0.79 3.04
C ARG A 85 -12.23 1.13 1.58
N VAL A 86 -11.17 1.38 0.82
CA VAL A 86 -11.28 1.69 -0.61
C VAL A 86 -11.30 0.38 -1.39
N PRO A 87 -12.22 0.20 -2.37
CA PRO A 87 -12.21 -0.96 -3.24
C PRO A 87 -10.84 -1.17 -3.90
N GLU A 88 -10.41 -2.43 -3.98
CA GLU A 88 -9.08 -2.82 -4.48
C GLU A 88 -8.78 -2.28 -5.88
N GLU A 89 -9.78 -2.23 -6.75
CA GLU A 89 -9.68 -1.63 -8.09
C GLU A 89 -9.11 -0.20 -8.08
N TYR A 90 -9.42 0.61 -7.06
CA TYR A 90 -8.90 1.96 -6.91
C TYR A 90 -7.63 2.01 -6.04
N SER A 91 -7.60 1.28 -4.92
CA SER A 91 -6.49 1.33 -3.97
C SER A 91 -5.23 0.64 -4.51
N LEU A 92 -5.37 -0.53 -5.14
CA LEU A 92 -4.29 -1.22 -5.83
C LEU A 92 -3.92 -0.49 -7.12
N GLY A 93 -4.91 0.09 -7.82
CA GLY A 93 -4.67 0.88 -9.03
C GLY A 93 -3.68 2.03 -8.81
N VAL A 94 -3.77 2.75 -7.69
CA VAL A 94 -2.85 3.85 -7.37
C VAL A 94 -1.49 3.40 -6.81
N LEU A 95 -1.41 2.18 -6.27
CA LEU A 95 -0.17 1.61 -5.70
C LEU A 95 0.66 0.85 -6.72
N PHE A 96 0.00 0.06 -7.57
CA PHE A 96 0.62 -0.91 -8.47
C PHE A 96 0.46 -0.54 -9.95
N CYS A 97 0.17 0.73 -10.25
CA CYS A 97 0.13 1.23 -11.62
C CYS A 97 1.43 0.90 -12.39
N PRO A 98 1.32 0.39 -13.62
CA PRO A 98 2.47 0.14 -14.49
C PRO A 98 3.06 1.47 -14.94
N CYS A 99 4.39 1.54 -15.04
CA CYS A 99 5.11 2.75 -15.41
C CYS A 99 6.13 2.48 -16.50
N THR A 100 6.18 3.38 -17.49
CA THR A 100 7.13 3.34 -18.61
C THR A 100 8.26 4.36 -18.46
N ASN A 101 8.12 5.36 -17.58
CA ASN A 101 9.10 6.42 -17.36
C ASN A 101 9.37 6.69 -15.87
N THR A 102 10.46 7.41 -15.61
CA THR A 102 10.91 7.76 -14.25
C THR A 102 9.91 8.67 -13.52
N LEU A 103 9.24 9.57 -14.24
CA LEU A 103 8.23 10.47 -13.67
C LEU A 103 7.00 9.70 -13.13
N CYS A 104 6.56 8.66 -13.84
CA CYS A 104 5.53 7.73 -13.38
C CYS A 104 6.00 6.95 -12.15
N GLY A 105 7.23 6.40 -12.20
CA GLY A 105 7.81 5.70 -11.06
C GLY A 105 7.87 6.56 -9.80
N GLU A 106 8.25 7.84 -9.94
CA GLU A 106 8.25 8.81 -8.84
C GLU A 106 6.85 9.12 -8.33
N ARG A 107 5.85 9.22 -9.21
CA ARG A 107 4.45 9.39 -8.81
C ARG A 107 3.98 8.19 -7.98
N ARG A 108 4.25 6.97 -8.46
CA ARG A 108 3.93 5.72 -7.76
C ARG A 108 4.59 5.67 -6.38
N ARG A 109 5.89 5.98 -6.31
CA ARG A 109 6.66 6.03 -5.06
C ARG A 109 6.07 7.01 -4.04
N LYS A 110 5.55 8.15 -4.51
CA LYS A 110 4.97 9.19 -3.66
C LYS A 110 3.57 8.88 -3.14
N THR A 111 2.88 7.86 -3.66
CA THR A 111 1.49 7.52 -3.27
C THR A 111 1.33 7.34 -1.75
N ILE A 112 2.32 6.75 -1.08
CA ILE A 112 2.28 6.48 0.38
C ILE A 112 2.99 7.54 1.23
N VAL A 113 3.42 8.67 0.64
CA VAL A 113 4.18 9.73 1.34
C VAL A 113 5.44 9.17 2.06
N PRO A 114 6.43 8.66 1.31
CA PRO A 114 7.55 7.90 1.88
C PRO A 114 8.41 8.73 2.83
N SER A 115 8.43 10.05 2.72
CA SER A 115 9.15 10.95 3.64
C SER A 115 8.60 10.93 5.07
N CYS A 116 7.42 10.34 5.29
CA CYS A 116 6.78 10.21 6.59
C CYS A 116 6.49 8.75 6.95
N SER A 117 5.93 7.99 6.01
CA SER A 117 5.50 6.61 6.27
C SER A 117 6.66 5.62 6.29
N TYR A 118 7.73 5.88 5.53
CA TYR A 118 8.79 4.91 5.28
C TYR A 118 10.17 5.36 5.77
N GLN A 119 10.58 6.59 5.44
CA GLN A 119 11.89 7.11 5.83
C GLN A 119 11.93 7.38 7.33
N ASP A 120 12.91 6.76 7.97
CA ASP A 120 13.21 6.97 9.38
C ASP A 120 13.83 8.37 9.59
N PRO A 121 13.43 9.11 10.64
CA PRO A 121 13.91 10.47 10.90
C PRO A 121 15.42 10.60 11.07
N GLU A 122 16.14 9.53 11.43
CA GLU A 122 17.60 9.53 11.52
C GLU A 122 18.29 9.06 10.22
N GLY A 123 17.53 8.63 9.20
CA GLY A 123 18.06 8.13 7.92
C GLY A 123 18.82 6.80 8.06
N VAL A 124 18.82 6.20 9.26
CA VAL A 124 19.44 4.92 9.53
C VAL A 124 18.46 3.84 9.12
N GLN A 125 18.78 3.10 8.06
CA GLN A 125 17.97 1.96 7.66
C GLN A 125 18.18 0.82 8.67
N PRO A 126 17.15 0.41 9.42
CA PRO A 126 17.28 -0.70 10.36
C PRO A 126 17.51 -2.01 9.61
N ASN A 127 18.21 -2.96 10.25
CA ASN A 127 18.35 -4.31 9.72
C ASN A 127 16.97 -4.97 9.56
N CYS A 128 16.73 -5.65 8.43
CA CYS A 128 15.49 -6.36 8.15
C CYS A 128 15.09 -7.35 9.27
N LEU A 129 16.06 -8.03 9.89
CA LEU A 129 15.80 -8.95 11.01
C LEU A 129 15.27 -8.20 12.24
N HIS A 130 15.75 -6.98 12.48
CA HIS A 130 15.26 -6.16 13.58
C HIS A 130 13.81 -5.71 13.32
N GLN A 131 13.51 -5.25 12.10
CA GLN A 131 12.15 -4.92 11.67
C GLN A 131 11.20 -6.12 11.77
N GLN A 132 11.64 -7.30 11.33
CA GLN A 132 10.87 -8.54 11.47
C GLN A 132 10.58 -8.88 12.93
N SER A 133 11.57 -8.73 13.83
CA SER A 133 11.37 -8.99 15.26
C SER A 133 10.37 -8.02 15.90
N PHE A 134 10.35 -6.76 15.46
CA PHE A 134 9.39 -5.75 15.91
C PHE A 134 7.99 -6.07 15.39
N CYS A 135 7.87 -6.41 14.12
CA CYS A 135 6.61 -6.79 13.47
C CYS A 135 5.98 -8.04 14.10
N ARG A 136 6.76 -9.05 14.49
CA ARG A 136 6.25 -10.25 15.17
C ARG A 136 5.57 -9.98 16.52
N ARG A 137 5.90 -8.85 17.16
CA ARG A 137 5.30 -8.43 18.44
C ARG A 137 3.98 -7.68 18.26
N ASP A 138 3.68 -7.21 17.05
CA ASP A 138 2.42 -6.56 16.69
C ASP A 138 1.52 -7.59 16.00
N ASP A 139 0.33 -7.86 16.56
CA ASP A 139 -0.54 -8.93 16.08
C ASP A 139 -1.05 -8.69 14.64
N LEU A 140 -1.23 -7.43 14.24
CA LEU A 140 -1.65 -7.06 12.88
C LEU A 140 -0.49 -7.28 11.91
N CYS A 141 0.70 -6.75 12.23
CA CYS A 141 1.88 -6.91 11.40
C CYS A 141 2.29 -8.38 11.25
N ARG A 142 2.21 -9.17 12.33
CA ARG A 142 2.48 -10.61 12.29
C ARG A 142 1.54 -11.36 11.34
N SER A 143 0.25 -11.02 11.36
CA SER A 143 -0.75 -11.67 10.51
C SER A 143 -0.54 -11.31 9.03
N ASP A 144 -0.32 -10.03 8.73
CA ASP A 144 -0.05 -9.55 7.36
C ASP A 144 1.24 -10.16 6.80
N THR A 145 2.30 -10.25 7.62
CA THR A 145 3.58 -10.84 7.18
C THR A 145 3.45 -12.34 6.93
N ALA A 146 2.73 -13.06 7.79
CA ALA A 146 2.45 -14.48 7.57
C ALA A 146 1.64 -14.71 6.29
N GLN A 147 0.70 -13.82 5.97
CA GLN A 147 -0.02 -13.87 4.69
C GLN A 147 0.95 -13.66 3.51
N ILE A 148 1.83 -12.66 3.56
CA ILE A 148 2.82 -12.44 2.50
C ILE A 148 3.76 -13.64 2.36
N ASP A 149 4.24 -14.24 3.45
CA ASP A 149 5.14 -15.41 3.42
C ASP A 149 4.47 -16.68 2.84
N VAL A 150 3.13 -16.75 2.87
CA VAL A 150 2.35 -17.88 2.33
C VAL A 150 2.04 -17.69 0.83
N TYR A 151 1.87 -16.44 0.38
CA TYR A 151 1.43 -16.11 -0.99
C TYR A 151 2.51 -15.44 -1.87
N GLY A 152 3.70 -15.17 -1.32
CA GLY A 152 4.86 -14.61 -2.04
C GLY A 152 5.82 -15.68 -2.53
#